data_AF-A0AAU3P742-F1
#
_entry.id   AF-A0AAU3P742-F1
#
_cell.length_a   1.000
_cell.length_b   1.000
_cell.length_c   1.000
_cell.angle_alpha   90.00
_cell.angle_beta   90.00
_cell.angle_gamma   90.00
#
_symmetry.space_group_name_H-M   'P 1'
#
loop_
_entity.id
_entity.type
_entity.pdbx_description
1 polymer ?
#
loop_
_entity_poly.entity_id
_entity_poly.type
_entity_poly.pdbx_seq_one_letter_code
_entity_poly.pdbx_strand_id
1 'polypeptide(L)'
;MRHHLGSLLRRTAVCAISLAADSAACGAAARSGGANGRVGMVAHKGGRGVKGDAPSVSPGRRARPVALGNAADPADTVLNSSISEPGRAQPRRVPAYANTLGYDSDVFTLARSVRRRGPGLGPRMTSRRDTAWTGVLLAAVDARP
;
A
#
# COMPACT_ATOMS: atom_id res chain seq x y z
N MET A 1 -45.48 -19.71 31.79
CA MET A 1 -44.15 -20.33 31.96
C MET A 1 -43.26 -19.91 30.81
N ARG A 2 -42.15 -19.25 31.14
CA ARG A 2 -41.14 -18.72 30.21
C ARG A 2 -40.14 -19.81 29.92
N HIS A 3 -39.71 -20.00 28.68
CA HIS A 3 -38.31 -20.38 28.38
C HIS A 3 -37.91 -19.81 27.02
N HIS A 4 -37.25 -18.64 27.05
CA HIS A 4 -36.47 -18.11 25.94
C HIS A 4 -35.13 -18.85 25.90
N LEU A 5 -34.89 -19.62 24.85
CA LEU A 5 -33.59 -20.20 24.56
C LEU A 5 -32.78 -19.20 23.73
N GLY A 6 -32.10 -18.29 24.43
CA GLY A 6 -31.14 -17.37 23.81
C GLY A 6 -29.89 -18.12 23.39
N SER A 7 -29.68 -18.30 22.09
CA SER A 7 -28.39 -18.74 21.58
C SER A 7 -27.40 -17.57 21.71
N LEU A 8 -26.48 -17.70 22.67
CA LEU A 8 -25.32 -16.84 22.83
C LEU A 8 -24.36 -17.12 21.66
N LEU A 9 -24.59 -16.51 20.50
CA LEU A 9 -23.50 -16.30 19.55
C LEU A 9 -22.50 -15.35 20.21
N ARG A 10 -21.46 -15.93 20.83
CA ARG A 10 -20.24 -15.22 21.21
C ARG A 10 -19.66 -14.64 19.93
N ARG A 11 -19.97 -13.37 19.66
CA ARG A 11 -19.30 -12.59 18.62
C ARG A 11 -17.87 -12.36 19.11
N THR A 12 -16.95 -13.19 18.66
CA THR A 12 -15.51 -12.89 18.75
C THR A 12 -15.27 -11.63 17.94
N ALA A 13 -15.24 -10.49 18.60
CA ALA A 13 -14.78 -9.24 18.01
C ALA A 13 -13.26 -9.32 17.91
N VAL A 14 -12.76 -9.72 16.74
CA VAL A 14 -11.35 -9.50 16.39
C VAL A 14 -11.23 -8.02 16.08
N CYS A 15 -10.68 -7.27 17.03
CA CYS A 15 -10.32 -5.88 16.82
C CYS A 15 -9.07 -5.86 15.93
N ALA A 16 -9.25 -5.89 14.61
CA ALA A 16 -8.17 -5.59 13.70
C ALA A 16 -7.93 -4.08 13.75
N ILE A 17 -6.76 -3.66 14.24
CA ILE A 17 -6.26 -2.31 13.98
C ILE A 17 -5.86 -2.30 12.51
N SER A 18 -6.85 -2.19 11.63
CA SER A 18 -6.61 -1.70 10.29
C SER A 18 -6.25 -0.23 10.46
N LEU A 19 -5.02 0.15 10.14
CA LEU A 19 -4.88 1.47 9.52
C LEU A 19 -5.66 1.38 8.21
N ALA A 20 -6.98 1.62 8.28
CA ALA A 20 -7.66 2.24 7.17
C ALA A 20 -6.75 3.40 6.77
N ALA A 21 -6.45 3.54 5.48
CA ALA A 21 -5.71 4.68 4.98
C ALA A 21 -6.57 5.95 5.13
N ASP A 22 -6.92 6.32 6.36
CA ASP A 22 -7.12 7.68 6.78
C ASP A 22 -5.76 8.32 6.61
N SER A 23 -5.58 8.93 5.44
CA SER A 23 -4.49 9.85 5.06
C SER A 23 -3.52 10.09 6.22
N ALA A 24 -2.47 9.26 6.31
CA ALA A 24 -1.42 9.49 7.29
C ALA A 24 -0.72 10.80 6.88
N ALA A 25 -1.01 11.88 7.59
CA ALA A 25 -0.20 13.08 7.51
C ALA A 25 1.15 12.74 8.12
N CYS A 26 2.16 12.47 7.28
CA CYS A 26 3.52 12.36 7.75
C CYS A 26 3.88 13.71 8.39
N GLY A 27 4.21 13.69 9.69
CA GLY A 27 4.46 14.89 10.49
C GLY A 27 5.60 15.73 9.95
N ALA A 28 5.43 17.06 10.05
CA ALA A 28 6.27 18.12 9.51
C ALA A 28 6.48 18.02 7.98
N ALA A 29 5.72 18.84 7.26
CA ALA A 29 5.89 19.10 5.84
C ALA A 29 7.33 19.58 5.56
N ALA A 30 8.25 18.64 5.29
CA ALA A 30 9.38 18.93 4.45
C ALA A 30 8.78 19.54 3.17
N ARG A 31 9.14 20.79 2.86
CA ARG A 31 8.78 21.43 1.59
C ARG A 31 9.11 20.42 0.49
N SER A 32 8.07 19.80 -0.06
CA SER A 32 8.20 18.73 -1.03
C SER A 32 8.73 19.37 -2.31
N GLY A 33 10.06 19.35 -2.41
CA GLY A 33 10.83 19.94 -3.49
C GLY A 33 12.08 19.14 -3.81
N GLY A 34 12.36 18.09 -3.03
CA GLY A 34 13.47 17.17 -3.21
C GLY A 34 13.57 16.56 -4.60
N ALA A 35 14.80 16.24 -5.01
CA ALA A 35 15.06 15.61 -6.29
C ALA A 35 14.42 14.22 -6.37
N ASN A 36 14.42 13.47 -5.26
CA ASN A 36 13.94 12.09 -5.19
C ASN A 36 12.84 11.89 -4.13
N GLY A 37 12.13 10.78 -4.26
CA GLY A 37 11.13 10.34 -3.30
C GLY A 37 10.69 8.91 -3.58
N ARG A 38 10.31 8.20 -2.53
CA ARG A 38 9.91 6.79 -2.56
C ARG A 38 8.67 6.54 -1.72
N VAL A 39 7.91 5.52 -2.08
CA VAL A 39 6.85 4.94 -1.25
C VAL A 39 7.10 3.46 -1.12
N GLY A 40 7.10 2.96 0.11
CA GLY A 40 7.23 1.55 0.42
C GLY A 40 5.93 1.00 0.99
N MET A 41 5.72 -0.30 0.81
CA MET A 41 4.55 -1.01 1.29
C MET A 41 4.92 -2.41 1.74
N VAL A 42 4.21 -2.90 2.76
CA VAL A 42 4.08 -4.35 3.02
C VAL A 42 2.59 -4.70 3.00
N ALA A 43 2.21 -5.66 2.17
CA ALA A 43 0.82 -6.05 1.99
C ALA A 43 0.68 -7.56 1.76
N HIS A 44 -0.54 -8.05 1.96
CA HIS A 44 -0.91 -9.44 1.71
C HIS A 44 -2.16 -9.54 0.84
N LYS A 45 -2.17 -10.42 -0.15
CA LYS A 45 -3.31 -10.68 -1.03
C LYS A 45 -3.40 -12.16 -1.39
N GLY A 46 -4.53 -12.79 -1.05
CA GLY A 46 -4.79 -14.22 -1.29
C GLY A 46 -5.19 -14.60 -2.72
N GLY A 47 -5.17 -13.65 -3.65
CA GLY A 47 -5.76 -13.76 -5.00
C GLY A 47 -4.99 -14.59 -6.02
N ARG A 48 -3.82 -15.16 -5.68
CA ARG A 48 -2.98 -16.00 -6.59
C ARG A 48 -2.82 -15.41 -8.00
N GLY A 49 -2.54 -14.12 -8.11
CA GLY A 49 -2.30 -13.44 -9.40
C GLY A 49 -3.53 -12.84 -10.10
N VAL A 50 -4.70 -12.80 -9.46
CA VAL A 50 -5.87 -12.06 -9.99
C VAL A 50 -5.56 -10.56 -10.08
N LYS A 51 -5.79 -9.93 -11.23
CA LYS A 51 -5.58 -8.49 -11.42
C LYS A 51 -6.64 -7.62 -10.74
N GLY A 52 -6.34 -6.33 -10.57
CA GLY A 52 -7.30 -5.29 -10.19
C GLY A 52 -7.00 -4.62 -8.86
N ASP A 53 -5.85 -4.89 -8.27
CA ASP A 53 -5.29 -4.07 -7.21
C ASP A 53 -4.42 -2.95 -7.79
N ALA A 54 -4.60 -1.75 -7.26
CA ALA A 54 -3.99 -0.54 -7.80
C ALA A 54 -3.71 0.45 -6.67
N PRO A 55 -2.52 0.39 -6.04
CA PRO A 55 -2.08 1.42 -5.13
C PRO A 55 -1.82 2.73 -5.86
N SER A 56 -2.06 3.84 -5.18
CA SER A 56 -1.87 5.18 -5.72
C SER A 56 -1.50 6.18 -4.63
N VAL A 57 -0.94 7.32 -5.04
CA VAL A 57 -0.57 8.43 -4.15
C VAL A 57 -1.11 9.74 -4.70
N SER A 58 -1.71 10.54 -3.82
CA SER A 58 -2.14 11.90 -4.13
C SER A 58 -1.28 12.95 -3.40
N PRO A 59 -0.84 14.04 -4.05
CA PRO A 59 -0.15 15.17 -3.40
C PRO A 59 -1.09 16.10 -2.60
N GLY A 60 -2.10 15.54 -1.95
CA GLY A 60 -3.14 16.26 -1.21
C GLY A 60 -4.57 15.77 -1.50
N ARG A 61 -5.52 16.12 -0.63
CA ARG A 61 -6.90 15.57 -0.62
C ARG A 61 -7.69 15.76 -1.93
N ARG A 62 -7.44 16.84 -2.66
CA ARG A 62 -8.16 17.17 -3.92
C ARG A 62 -7.37 16.84 -5.18
N ALA A 63 -6.14 16.34 -5.04
CA ALA A 63 -5.29 16.04 -6.18
C ALA A 63 -5.64 14.67 -6.79
N ARG A 64 -5.59 14.59 -8.13
CA ARG A 64 -5.76 13.33 -8.85
C ARG A 64 -4.72 12.30 -8.37
N PRO A 65 -5.12 11.10 -7.96
CA PRO A 65 -4.19 10.05 -7.58
C PRO A 65 -3.30 9.65 -8.76
N VAL A 66 -2.03 9.40 -8.45
CA VAL A 66 -1.05 8.83 -9.39
C VAL A 66 -0.87 7.37 -9.00
N ALA A 67 -1.13 6.45 -9.93
CA ALA A 67 -0.93 5.03 -9.70
C ALA A 67 0.54 4.72 -9.44
N LEU A 68 0.80 3.82 -8.50
CA LEU A 68 2.12 3.23 -8.29
C LEU A 68 2.23 1.98 -9.16
N GLY A 69 3.43 1.75 -9.70
CA GLY A 69 3.75 0.58 -10.48
C GLY A 69 5.10 0.72 -11.15
N ASN A 70 5.66 -0.40 -11.58
CA ASN A 70 6.91 -0.52 -12.30
C ASN A 70 6.85 -1.77 -13.21
N ALA A 71 7.99 -2.19 -13.78
CA ALA A 71 8.03 -3.36 -14.65
C ALA A 71 7.85 -4.70 -13.92
N ALA A 72 8.32 -4.80 -12.67
CA ALA A 72 8.07 -5.96 -11.81
C ALA A 72 6.64 -5.97 -11.27
N ASP A 73 6.07 -4.78 -11.01
CA ASP A 73 4.75 -4.60 -10.40
C ASP A 73 3.87 -3.68 -11.25
N PRO A 74 3.19 -4.21 -12.29
CA PRO A 74 2.33 -3.41 -13.13
C PRO A 74 1.21 -2.74 -12.33
N ALA A 75 0.87 -1.49 -12.69
CA ALA A 75 0.00 -0.62 -11.87
C ALA A 75 -1.45 -1.12 -11.66
N ASP A 76 -1.90 -2.12 -12.42
CA ASP A 76 -3.20 -2.78 -12.29
C ASP A 76 -3.13 -4.16 -11.62
N THR A 77 -1.94 -4.58 -11.18
CA THR A 77 -1.68 -5.87 -10.52
C THR A 77 -0.45 -5.82 -9.61
N VAL A 78 -0.32 -4.74 -8.83
CA VAL A 78 0.88 -4.48 -8.01
C VAL A 78 1.13 -5.58 -6.98
N LEU A 79 0.08 -6.06 -6.31
CA LEU A 79 0.09 -7.15 -5.36
C LEU A 79 0.15 -8.50 -6.08
N ASN A 80 1.33 -8.80 -6.61
CA ASN A 80 1.65 -10.02 -7.36
C ASN A 80 2.56 -10.97 -6.55
N SER A 81 2.67 -10.72 -5.24
CA SER A 81 3.54 -11.38 -4.27
C SER A 81 5.02 -11.21 -4.57
N SER A 82 5.43 -9.96 -4.74
CA SER A 82 6.81 -9.56 -5.03
C SER A 82 7.52 -8.98 -3.81
N ILE A 83 8.84 -8.90 -3.94
CA ILE A 83 9.69 -8.08 -3.09
C ILE A 83 10.56 -7.34 -4.09
N SER A 84 10.26 -6.07 -4.31
CA SER A 84 10.89 -5.26 -5.34
C SER A 84 11.37 -3.92 -4.79
N GLU A 85 12.39 -3.38 -5.44
CA GLU A 85 12.81 -2.01 -5.18
C GLU A 85 13.21 -1.31 -6.49
N PRO A 86 13.26 0.04 -6.50
CA PRO A 86 13.61 0.77 -7.71
C PRO A 86 15.07 0.50 -8.08
N GLY A 87 15.27 -0.04 -9.28
CA GLY A 87 16.62 -0.34 -9.78
C GLY A 87 16.62 -1.55 -10.71
N ARG A 88 17.78 -1.83 -11.28
CA ARG A 88 17.99 -3.02 -12.13
C ARG A 88 18.27 -4.28 -11.30
N ALA A 89 18.96 -4.13 -10.18
CA ALA A 89 19.16 -5.21 -9.23
C ALA A 89 17.89 -5.35 -8.40
N GLN A 90 17.31 -6.54 -8.41
CA GLN A 90 16.17 -6.87 -7.57
C GLN A 90 16.64 -7.69 -6.36
N PRO A 91 15.97 -7.57 -5.20
CA PRO A 91 16.33 -8.34 -4.01
C PRO A 91 16.29 -9.84 -4.30
N ARG A 92 17.33 -10.57 -3.91
CA ARG A 92 17.37 -12.03 -4.07
C ARG A 92 16.41 -12.66 -3.06
N ARG A 93 15.46 -13.46 -3.56
CA ARG A 93 14.55 -14.25 -2.71
C ARG A 93 15.04 -15.69 -2.62
N VAL A 94 15.05 -16.26 -1.41
CA VAL A 94 15.28 -17.70 -1.19
C VAL A 94 14.36 -18.16 -0.06
N PRO A 95 13.35 -19.01 -0.35
CA PRO A 95 12.94 -19.49 -1.67
C PRO A 95 12.27 -18.39 -2.52
N ALA A 96 12.34 -18.51 -3.86
CA ALA A 96 11.79 -17.53 -4.81
C ALA A 96 10.50 -18.01 -5.50
N TYR A 97 9.60 -18.69 -4.78
CA TYR A 97 8.38 -19.18 -5.41
C TYR A 97 7.51 -18.03 -5.93
N ALA A 98 6.86 -18.24 -7.07
CA ALA A 98 5.86 -17.30 -7.57
C ALA A 98 4.66 -17.28 -6.62
N ASN A 99 4.05 -16.12 -6.40
CA ASN A 99 2.88 -15.97 -5.52
C ASN A 99 3.13 -16.43 -4.07
N THR A 100 4.36 -16.29 -3.55
CA THR A 100 4.71 -16.79 -2.20
C THR A 100 3.80 -16.16 -1.15
N LEU A 101 2.89 -16.97 -0.60
CA LEU A 101 2.01 -16.65 0.53
C LEU A 101 1.13 -15.39 0.36
N GLY A 102 1.02 -14.88 -0.86
CA GLY A 102 0.34 -13.62 -1.12
C GLY A 102 1.07 -12.39 -0.56
N TYR A 103 2.38 -12.45 -0.29
CA TYR A 103 3.12 -11.39 0.39
C TYR A 103 3.81 -10.43 -0.59
N ASP A 104 3.61 -9.13 -0.39
CA ASP A 104 4.23 -8.05 -1.15
C ASP A 104 5.05 -7.13 -0.22
N SER A 105 6.30 -6.82 -0.61
CA SER A 105 7.18 -5.87 0.08
C SER A 105 7.95 -5.03 -0.92
N ASP A 106 7.28 -3.99 -1.43
CA ASP A 106 7.78 -3.25 -2.59
C ASP A 106 8.04 -1.79 -2.27
N VAL A 107 9.03 -1.23 -2.97
CA VAL A 107 9.36 0.19 -2.95
C VAL A 107 9.24 0.78 -4.35
N PHE A 108 8.48 1.86 -4.47
CA PHE A 108 8.23 2.60 -5.70
C PHE A 108 8.92 3.96 -5.66
N THR A 109 9.38 4.44 -6.83
CA THR A 109 9.77 5.84 -6.96
C THR A 109 8.54 6.72 -7.11
N LEU A 110 8.45 7.77 -6.30
CA LEU A 110 7.38 8.77 -6.43
C LEU A 110 7.58 9.61 -7.69
N ALA A 111 6.53 9.82 -8.48
CA ALA A 111 6.61 10.70 -9.65
C ALA A 111 6.91 12.16 -9.27
N ARG A 112 7.66 12.89 -10.13
CA ARG A 112 8.07 14.28 -9.88
C ARG A 112 6.88 15.22 -9.65
N SER A 113 5.75 14.94 -10.30
CA SER A 113 4.49 15.67 -10.14
C SER A 113 3.90 15.56 -8.73
N VAL A 114 4.12 14.43 -8.06
CA VAL A 114 3.68 14.16 -6.69
C VAL A 114 4.65 14.80 -5.70
N ARG A 115 5.96 14.71 -5.95
CA ARG A 115 7.01 15.24 -5.06
C ARG A 115 7.05 16.76 -4.89
N ARG A 116 6.43 17.52 -5.80
CA ARG A 116 6.52 18.99 -5.85
C ARG A 116 5.27 19.72 -5.36
N ARG A 117 4.26 18.98 -4.88
CA ARG A 117 2.92 19.53 -4.66
C ARG A 117 2.43 19.16 -3.26
N GLY A 118 2.10 20.20 -2.49
CA GLY A 118 1.28 20.10 -1.29
C GLY A 118 2.02 19.71 -0.01
N PRO A 119 1.37 19.92 1.15
CA PRO A 119 1.93 19.70 2.49
C PRO A 119 1.93 18.23 2.94
N GLY A 120 1.52 17.27 2.10
CA GLY A 120 1.45 15.86 2.47
C GLY A 120 1.08 14.92 1.33
N LEU A 121 1.27 13.62 1.57
CA LEU A 121 0.97 12.53 0.65
C LEU A 121 -0.20 11.70 1.17
N GLY A 122 -1.16 11.40 0.31
CA GLY A 122 -2.27 10.50 0.60
C GLY A 122 -2.08 9.18 -0.14
N PRO A 123 -1.53 8.13 0.49
CA PRO A 123 -1.52 6.80 -0.11
C PRO A 123 -2.94 6.20 -0.10
N ARG A 124 -3.27 5.45 -1.14
CA ARG A 124 -4.53 4.72 -1.26
C ARG A 124 -4.27 3.35 -1.86
N MET A 125 -4.81 2.33 -1.23
CA MET A 125 -4.89 0.98 -1.77
C MET A 125 -6.31 0.70 -2.25
N THR A 126 -6.45 0.13 -3.45
CA THR A 126 -7.70 -0.45 -3.94
C THR A 126 -7.45 -1.87 -4.39
N SER A 127 -8.39 -2.77 -4.13
CA SER A 127 -8.43 -4.13 -4.67
C SER A 127 -9.87 -4.46 -5.03
N ARG A 128 -10.13 -4.81 -6.29
CA ARG A 128 -11.50 -4.93 -6.81
C ARG A 128 -12.08 -6.34 -6.73
N ARG A 129 -11.22 -7.36 -6.72
CA ARG A 129 -11.62 -8.75 -6.89
C ARG A 129 -11.30 -9.64 -5.69
N ASP A 130 -10.35 -9.21 -4.84
CA ASP A 130 -9.92 -9.95 -3.65
C ASP A 130 -9.69 -9.02 -2.46
N THR A 131 -9.66 -9.58 -1.26
CA THR A 131 -9.24 -8.87 -0.06
C THR A 131 -7.72 -8.66 -0.08
N ALA A 132 -7.29 -7.40 0.05
CA ALA A 132 -5.91 -7.02 0.29
C ALA A 132 -5.76 -6.51 1.73
N TRP A 133 -4.70 -6.95 2.41
CA TRP A 133 -4.35 -6.56 3.77
C TRP A 133 -3.04 -5.78 3.76
N THR A 134 -3.12 -4.47 3.88
CA THR A 134 -1.93 -3.62 3.99
C THR A 134 -1.48 -3.54 5.44
N GLY A 135 -0.26 -3.97 5.71
CA GLY A 135 0.34 -3.89 7.05
C GLY A 135 1.14 -2.60 7.25
N VAL A 136 1.92 -2.20 6.24
CA VAL A 136 2.81 -1.04 6.32
C VAL A 136 2.67 -0.18 5.06
N LEU A 137 2.62 1.14 5.25
CA LEU A 137 2.79 2.14 4.20
C LEU A 137 3.76 3.21 4.70
N LEU A 138 4.81 3.47 3.92
CA LEU A 138 5.80 4.50 4.22
C LEU A 138 6.03 5.39 3.02
N ALA A 139 6.33 6.66 3.25
CA ALA A 139 6.72 7.60 2.21
C ALA A 139 7.94 8.39 2.67
N ALA A 140 8.92 8.53 1.79
CA ALA A 140 10.11 9.32 2.01
C ALA A 140 10.32 10.27 0.83
N VAL A 141 10.57 11.54 1.09
CA VAL A 141 10.92 12.54 0.08
C VAL A 141 12.13 13.32 0.57
N ASP A 142 13.06 13.65 -0.32
CA ASP A 142 14.20 14.47 0.09
C ASP A 142 13.69 15.84 0.57
N ALA A 143 14.11 16.26 1.75
CA ALA A 143 13.90 17.63 2.20
C ALA A 143 14.82 18.56 1.42
N ARG A 144 14.33 19.76 1.10
CA ARG A 144 15.25 20.86 0.74
C ARG A 144 15.74 21.52 2.04
N PRO A 145 17.03 21.89 2.12
CA PRO A 145 17.50 22.80 3.16
C PRO A 145 16.70 24.10 3.17
#